data_AF-A0A7X6VXG5-F1
#
_entry.id   AF-A0A7X6VXG5-F1
#
_cell.length_a   1.000
_cell.length_b   1.000
_cell.length_c   1.000
_cell.angle_alpha   90.00
_cell.angle_beta   90.00
_cell.angle_gamma   90.00
#
_symmetry.space_group_name_H-M   'P 1'
#
loop_
_entity.id
_entity.type
_entity.pdbx_description
1 polymer ?
#
loop_
_entity_poly.entity_id
_entity_poly.type
_entity_poly.pdbx_seq_one_letter_code
_entity_poly.pdbx_strand_id
1 'polypeptide(L)'
;MKQISLLILVATLLLSCGNRKRSIQNIEGKSVEIENIEERNIAQTVVYSVDELLANTASLVDTEVKVKGTVVHVCQQHAGKRCQLMGSNENINIKVEAGEKIGAFMQEQMGSDLTIAGILRERNIEPDKHDSN
;
A
#
# COMPACT_ATOMS: atom_id res chain seq x y z
N MET A 1 52.80 25.67 28.96
CA MET A 1 51.59 24.88 28.66
C MET A 1 51.99 23.65 27.85
N LYS A 2 51.34 22.53 28.16
CA LYS A 2 51.32 21.24 27.43
C LYS A 2 52.44 20.25 27.72
N GLN A 3 52.18 18.97 27.95
CA GLN A 3 51.19 18.24 28.76
C GLN A 3 51.89 16.89 29.05
N ILE A 4 51.60 16.32 30.21
CA ILE A 4 52.24 15.13 30.76
C ILE A 4 51.63 13.88 30.11
N SER A 5 52.50 12.92 29.76
CA SER A 5 52.12 11.58 29.32
C SER A 5 51.47 10.80 30.48
N LEU A 6 50.29 10.22 30.26
CA LEU A 6 49.82 9.10 31.05
C LEU A 6 49.03 8.09 30.19
N LEU A 7 49.40 6.85 30.43
CA LEU A 7 49.07 5.59 29.79
C LEU A 7 47.68 5.07 30.23
N ILE A 8 47.08 4.14 29.46
CA ILE A 8 46.29 2.94 29.88
C ILE A 8 44.90 2.76 29.23
N LEU A 9 44.87 1.79 28.31
CA LEU A 9 44.01 0.59 28.23
C LEU A 9 42.54 0.70 28.68
N VAL A 10 41.59 0.67 27.73
CA VAL A 10 40.23 0.15 28.00
C VAL A 10 39.78 -0.74 26.84
N ALA A 11 39.24 -1.88 27.25
CA ALA A 11 39.03 -3.10 26.50
C ALA A 11 37.93 -3.04 25.44
N THR A 12 38.17 -3.80 24.38
CA THR A 12 37.21 -4.31 23.41
C THR A 12 36.11 -5.13 24.11
N LEU A 13 34.84 -4.80 23.87
CA LEU A 13 33.73 -5.74 24.06
C LEU A 13 32.96 -5.87 22.74
N LEU A 14 33.34 -6.89 21.96
CA LEU A 14 32.54 -7.41 20.86
C LEU A 14 31.48 -8.35 21.46
N LEU A 15 30.24 -7.88 21.53
CA LEU A 15 29.08 -8.71 21.88
C LEU A 15 28.73 -9.60 20.68
N SER A 16 29.33 -10.80 20.64
CA SER A 16 28.89 -11.90 19.78
C SER A 16 28.09 -12.89 20.62
N CYS A 17 26.77 -12.83 20.53
CA CYS A 17 25.88 -13.90 20.98
C CYS A 17 25.30 -14.60 19.75
N GLY A 18 26.02 -15.60 19.25
CA GLY A 18 25.51 -16.59 18.30
C GLY A 18 24.64 -17.61 19.01
N ASN A 19 23.32 -17.50 18.88
CA ASN A 19 22.37 -18.45 19.45
C ASN A 19 22.28 -19.72 18.57
N ARG A 20 22.97 -20.78 18.99
CA ARG A 20 22.82 -22.14 18.46
C ARG A 20 21.43 -22.67 18.80
N LYS A 21 20.52 -22.69 17.81
CA LYS A 21 19.26 -23.44 17.89
C LYS A 21 19.56 -24.94 17.87
N ARG A 22 19.43 -25.60 19.02
CA ARG A 22 19.16 -27.04 19.10
C ARG A 22 17.70 -27.27 18.73
N SER A 23 17.52 -28.33 17.96
CA SER A 23 16.26 -28.84 17.44
C SER A 23 15.48 -29.61 18.51
N ILE A 24 14.18 -29.71 18.23
CA ILE A 24 13.18 -30.71 18.65
C ILE A 24 12.17 -30.27 19.73
N GLN A 25 10.93 -30.41 19.27
CA GLN A 25 9.62 -30.09 19.81
C GLN A 25 9.14 -31.23 20.70
N ASN A 26 8.36 -30.92 21.73
CA ASN A 26 7.30 -31.82 22.19
C ASN A 26 6.14 -31.00 22.78
N ILE A 27 4.94 -31.30 22.30
CA ILE A 27 3.68 -30.61 22.57
C ILE A 27 2.87 -31.52 23.49
N GLU A 28 2.73 -31.18 24.77
CA GLU A 28 1.66 -31.71 25.61
C GLU A 28 1.20 -30.66 26.64
N GLY A 29 -0.04 -30.20 26.49
CA GLY A 29 -0.97 -29.99 27.60
C GLY A 29 -0.76 -28.83 28.57
N LYS A 30 -1.51 -27.74 28.34
CA LYS A 30 -2.16 -26.89 29.35
C LYS A 30 -1.27 -26.07 30.30
N SER A 31 -1.17 -24.77 30.01
CA SER A 31 -1.67 -23.70 30.88
C SER A 31 -1.60 -22.36 30.15
N VAL A 32 -2.67 -21.58 30.33
CA VAL A 32 -2.81 -20.18 29.94
C VAL A 32 -2.11 -19.34 31.01
N GLU A 33 -1.24 -18.39 30.63
CA GLU A 33 -1.44 -16.96 30.92
C GLU A 33 -0.48 -16.08 30.10
N ILE A 34 -0.90 -14.82 29.98
CA ILE A 34 -0.66 -13.84 28.93
C ILE A 34 0.62 -13.03 29.19
N GLU A 35 1.16 -12.44 28.12
CA GLU A 35 1.79 -11.11 28.03
C GLU A 35 3.15 -11.11 27.31
N ASN A 36 3.08 -10.87 26.00
CA ASN A 36 3.70 -9.71 25.36
C ASN A 36 3.03 -9.55 24.00
N ILE A 37 1.82 -8.97 24.02
CA ILE A 37 1.26 -8.37 22.82
C ILE A 37 2.14 -7.14 22.57
N GLU A 38 3.24 -7.35 21.84
CA GLU A 38 3.76 -6.26 21.02
C GLU A 38 2.63 -5.99 20.02
N GLU A 39 1.79 -5.01 20.35
CA GLU A 39 0.94 -4.30 19.40
C GLU A 39 1.88 -3.68 18.36
N ARG A 40 2.37 -4.51 17.45
CA ARG A 40 2.63 -4.03 16.11
C ARG A 40 1.28 -3.59 15.60
N ASN A 41 1.05 -2.29 15.69
CA ASN A 41 0.18 -1.56 14.80
C ASN A 41 0.71 -1.79 13.38
N ILE A 42 0.53 -3.02 12.86
CA ILE A 42 0.51 -3.26 11.44
C ILE A 42 -0.76 -2.56 11.04
N ALA A 43 -0.67 -1.27 10.73
CA ALA A 43 -1.73 -0.56 10.05
C ALA A 43 -2.04 -1.39 8.81
N GLN A 44 -3.05 -2.25 8.91
CA GLN A 44 -3.55 -3.03 7.80
C GLN A 44 -4.04 -1.98 6.81
N THR A 45 -3.26 -1.70 5.77
CA THR A 45 -3.69 -0.75 4.75
C THR A 45 -4.91 -1.38 4.09
N VAL A 46 -6.09 -0.88 4.45
CA VAL A 46 -7.36 -1.36 3.93
C VAL A 46 -7.33 -1.22 2.41
N VAL A 47 -7.65 -2.31 1.71
CA VAL A 47 -7.84 -2.31 0.26
C VAL A 47 -9.33 -2.30 0.02
N TYR A 48 -9.82 -1.21 -0.54
CA TYR A 48 -11.22 -1.02 -0.87
C TYR A 48 -11.51 -1.58 -2.26
N SER A 49 -12.70 -2.14 -2.43
CA SER A 49 -13.31 -2.30 -3.75
C SER A 49 -13.74 -0.94 -4.33
N VAL A 50 -14.01 -0.88 -5.63
CA VAL A 50 -14.55 0.33 -6.27
C VAL A 50 -15.90 0.73 -5.63
N ASP A 51 -16.75 -0.26 -5.36
CA ASP A 51 -18.05 -0.09 -4.69
C ASP A 51 -17.91 0.54 -3.31
N GLU A 52 -16.98 0.05 -2.48
CA GLU A 52 -16.73 0.59 -1.15
C GLU A 52 -16.17 2.01 -1.19
N LEU A 53 -15.28 2.32 -2.13
CA LEU A 53 -14.79 3.71 -2.27
C LEU A 53 -15.93 4.66 -2.63
N LEU A 54 -16.79 4.28 -3.58
CA LEU A 54 -17.93 5.09 -3.98
C LEU A 54 -18.89 5.33 -2.80
N ALA A 55 -19.21 4.27 -2.05
CA ALA A 55 -20.08 4.36 -0.87
C ALA A 55 -19.50 5.24 0.26
N ASN A 56 -18.17 5.32 0.38
CA ASN A 56 -17.48 6.03 1.45
C ASN A 56 -16.75 7.30 0.97
N THR A 57 -17.07 7.81 -0.23
CA THR A 57 -16.35 8.91 -0.88
C THR A 57 -16.18 10.13 0.04
N ALA A 58 -17.24 10.54 0.74
CA ALA A 58 -17.23 11.72 1.60
C ALA A 58 -16.23 11.62 2.78
N SER A 59 -15.92 10.41 3.24
CA SER A 59 -14.97 10.18 4.34
C SER A 59 -13.54 9.92 3.88
N LEU A 60 -13.35 9.61 2.59
CA LEU A 60 -12.07 9.17 2.02
C LEU A 60 -11.49 10.16 1.01
N VAL A 61 -12.23 11.20 0.62
CA VAL A 61 -11.74 12.23 -0.30
C VAL A 61 -10.48 12.90 0.25
N ASP A 62 -9.55 13.21 -0.65
CA ASP A 62 -8.23 13.79 -0.36
C ASP A 62 -7.31 12.93 0.53
N THR A 63 -7.65 11.66 0.75
CA THR A 63 -6.80 10.70 1.48
C THR A 63 -6.16 9.67 0.54
N GLU A 64 -5.03 9.10 0.96
CA GLU A 64 -4.40 7.98 0.26
C GLU A 64 -5.17 6.68 0.54
N VAL A 65 -5.63 6.04 -0.53
CA VAL A 65 -6.38 4.78 -0.47
C VAL A 65 -5.74 3.74 -1.39
N LYS A 66 -6.03 2.46 -1.13
CA LYS A 66 -5.78 1.37 -2.08
C LYS A 66 -7.11 0.89 -2.62
N VAL A 67 -7.24 0.84 -3.93
CA VAL A 67 -8.42 0.32 -4.63
C VAL A 67 -8.08 -0.96 -5.38
N LYS A 68 -8.96 -1.95 -5.32
CA LYS A 68 -8.93 -3.12 -6.20
C LYS A 68 -10.15 -3.08 -7.14
N GLY A 69 -9.92 -3.34 -8.43
CA GLY A 69 -10.98 -3.47 -9.42
C GLY A 69 -10.47 -4.04 -10.73
N THR A 70 -11.41 -4.37 -11.63
CA THR A 70 -11.10 -4.93 -12.95
C THR A 70 -10.93 -3.82 -13.97
N VAL A 71 -9.83 -3.82 -14.74
CA VAL A 71 -9.59 -2.80 -15.77
C VAL A 71 -10.54 -3.00 -16.95
N VAL A 72 -11.37 -2.00 -17.24
CA VAL A 72 -12.35 -2.05 -18.35
C VAL A 72 -12.06 -1.07 -19.48
N HIS A 73 -11.17 -0.10 -19.24
CA HIS A 73 -10.68 0.81 -20.27
C HIS A 73 -9.28 1.31 -19.94
N VAL A 74 -8.40 1.35 -20.94
CA VAL A 74 -7.11 2.04 -20.88
C VAL A 74 -7.07 3.07 -22.00
N CYS A 75 -6.92 4.36 -21.66
CA CYS A 75 -7.02 5.45 -22.62
C CYS A 75 -5.78 5.52 -23.52
N GLN A 76 -5.89 5.03 -24.75
CA GLN A 76 -4.81 5.11 -25.75
C GLN A 76 -4.51 6.54 -26.18
N GLN A 77 -5.56 7.37 -26.36
CA GLN A 77 -5.42 8.77 -26.74
C GLN A 77 -4.65 9.60 -25.70
N HIS A 78 -4.68 9.16 -24.43
CA HIS A 78 -3.91 9.75 -23.35
C HIS A 78 -2.61 8.97 -23.08
N ALA A 79 -2.08 8.23 -24.05
CA ALA A 79 -0.86 7.42 -23.93
C ALA A 79 -0.85 6.50 -22.68
N GLY A 80 -2.00 5.92 -22.33
CA GLY A 80 -2.15 5.06 -21.16
C GLY A 80 -2.12 5.80 -19.82
N LYS A 81 -2.12 7.14 -19.78
CA LYS A 81 -2.11 7.93 -18.53
C LYS A 81 -3.38 7.80 -17.70
N ARG A 82 -4.43 7.18 -18.25
CA ARG A 82 -5.73 7.01 -17.60
C ARG A 82 -6.26 5.60 -17.86
N CYS A 83 -6.88 5.02 -16.84
CA CYS A 83 -7.68 3.80 -16.99
C CYS A 83 -9.00 3.92 -16.21
N GLN A 84 -9.92 3.00 -16.44
CA GLN A 84 -11.12 2.82 -15.63
C GLN A 84 -11.09 1.45 -14.97
N LEU A 85 -11.37 1.43 -13.67
CA LEU A 85 -11.64 0.22 -12.92
C LEU A 85 -13.14 0.05 -12.73
N MET A 86 -13.63 -1.14 -13.00
CA MET A 86 -15.00 -1.56 -12.73
C MET A 86 -15.10 -2.21 -11.34
N GLY A 87 -16.21 -1.93 -10.66
CA GLY A 87 -16.61 -2.56 -9.41
C GLY A 87 -17.43 -3.84 -9.65
N SER A 88 -18.46 -4.04 -8.84
CA SER A 88 -19.33 -5.23 -8.91
C SER A 88 -20.11 -5.37 -10.23
N ASN A 89 -20.33 -4.27 -10.95
CA ASN A 89 -21.00 -4.26 -12.25
C ASN A 89 -20.55 -3.08 -13.13
N GLU A 90 -20.95 -3.09 -14.40
CA GLU A 90 -20.53 -2.13 -15.43
C GLU A 90 -20.91 -0.67 -15.16
N ASN A 91 -21.92 -0.43 -14.32
CA ASN A 91 -22.36 0.92 -13.96
C ASN A 91 -21.52 1.55 -12.85
N ILE A 92 -20.70 0.75 -12.18
CA ILE A 92 -19.87 1.15 -11.05
C ILE A 92 -18.43 1.21 -11.55
N ASN A 93 -17.93 2.42 -11.81
CA ASN A 93 -16.57 2.62 -12.27
C ASN A 93 -15.89 3.78 -11.55
N ILE A 94 -14.55 3.73 -11.54
CA ILE A 94 -13.71 4.83 -11.08
C ILE A 94 -12.62 5.11 -12.12
N LYS A 95 -12.38 6.39 -12.43
CA LYS A 95 -11.25 6.79 -13.27
C LYS A 95 -9.99 6.84 -12.42
N VAL A 96 -8.93 6.21 -12.90
CA VAL A 96 -7.60 6.25 -12.30
C VAL A 96 -6.65 6.99 -13.23
N GLU A 97 -5.85 7.90 -12.66
CA GLU A 97 -4.80 8.61 -13.39
C GLU A 97 -3.43 8.08 -12.96
N ALA A 98 -2.57 7.82 -13.94
CA ALA A 98 -1.25 7.27 -13.70
C ALA A 98 -0.32 8.34 -13.10
N GLY A 99 0.15 8.10 -11.88
CA GLY A 99 1.21 8.90 -11.28
C GLY A 99 2.56 8.63 -11.95
N GLU A 100 3.55 9.48 -11.65
CA GLU A 100 4.90 9.40 -12.23
C GLU A 100 5.57 8.02 -12.03
N LYS A 101 5.30 7.37 -10.90
CA LYS A 101 5.91 6.07 -10.54
C LYS A 101 5.55 4.94 -11.51
N ILE A 102 4.31 4.88 -11.97
CA ILE A 102 3.85 3.81 -12.88
C ILE A 102 3.94 4.24 -14.35
N GLY A 103 4.00 5.54 -14.60
CA GLY A 103 4.15 6.09 -15.95
C GLY A 103 2.86 6.00 -16.76
N ALA A 104 2.42 4.79 -17.13
CA ALA A 104 1.23 4.55 -17.93
C ALA A 104 0.66 3.14 -17.67
N PHE A 105 -0.65 3.01 -17.86
CA PHE A 105 -1.33 1.73 -17.96
C PHE A 105 -1.15 1.15 -19.36
N MET A 106 -1.00 -0.18 -19.44
CA MET A 106 -0.80 -0.89 -20.69
C MET A 106 -2.09 -1.59 -21.16
N GLN A 107 -2.26 -1.77 -22.46
CA GLN A 107 -3.47 -2.40 -23.03
C GLN A 107 -3.63 -3.85 -22.57
N GLU A 108 -2.52 -4.53 -22.30
CA GLU A 108 -2.46 -5.90 -21.81
C GLU A 108 -3.07 -6.05 -20.42
N GLN A 109 -3.28 -4.94 -19.68
CA GLN A 109 -3.92 -4.96 -18.37
C GLN A 109 -5.45 -4.98 -18.46
N MET A 110 -6.04 -4.79 -19.64
CA MET A 110 -7.49 -4.88 -19.86
C MET A 110 -8.03 -6.25 -19.41
N GLY A 111 -9.15 -6.24 -18.68
CA GLY A 111 -9.78 -7.43 -18.12
C GLY A 111 -9.06 -8.03 -16.90
N SER A 112 -7.92 -7.47 -16.49
CA SER A 112 -7.20 -7.92 -15.29
C SER A 112 -7.65 -7.15 -14.05
N ASP A 113 -7.57 -7.81 -12.90
CA ASP A 113 -7.71 -7.17 -11.60
C ASP A 113 -6.41 -6.46 -11.21
N LEU A 114 -6.48 -5.16 -10.94
CA LEU A 114 -5.35 -4.38 -10.42
C LEU A 114 -5.65 -3.89 -9.00
N THR A 115 -4.60 -3.76 -8.19
CA THR A 115 -4.63 -3.04 -6.92
C THR A 115 -3.78 -1.79 -7.04
N ILE A 116 -4.38 -0.61 -6.89
CA ILE A 116 -3.76 0.69 -7.15
C ILE A 116 -3.81 1.53 -5.88
N ALA A 117 -2.67 2.12 -5.50
CA ALA A 117 -2.58 3.09 -4.42
C ALA A 117 -2.57 4.51 -5.01
N GLY A 118 -3.33 5.44 -4.41
CA GLY A 118 -3.38 6.83 -4.85
C GLY A 118 -4.27 7.70 -3.96
N ILE A 119 -4.30 9.00 -4.26
CA ILE A 119 -5.17 9.95 -3.55
C ILE A 119 -6.57 9.92 -4.18
N LEU A 120 -7.60 9.66 -3.37
CA LEU A 120 -8.98 9.72 -3.85
C LEU A 120 -9.40 11.18 -4.07
N ARG A 121 -9.94 11.48 -5.25
CA ARG A 121 -10.44 12.81 -5.61
C ARG A 121 -11.88 12.72 -6.07
N GLU A 122 -12.72 13.62 -5.57
CA GLU A 122 -14.05 13.81 -6.11
C GLU A 122 -13.96 14.61 -7.41
N ARG A 123 -14.63 14.14 -8.46
CA ARG A 123 -14.81 14.93 -9.68
C ARG A 123 -16.21 15.53 -9.64
N ASN A 124 -16.30 16.83 -9.34
CA ASN A 124 -17.50 17.58 -9.64
C ASN A 124 -17.62 17.67 -11.17
N ILE A 125 -18.54 16.91 -11.73
CA ILE A 125 -18.88 16.96 -13.15
C ILE A 125 -19.74 18.22 -13.31
N GLU A 126 -19.11 19.38 -13.49
CA GLU A 126 -19.79 20.41 -14.26
C GLU A 126 -20.08 19.82 -15.66
N PRO A 127 -21.24 20.07 -16.27
CA PRO A 127 -21.56 19.52 -17.59
C PRO A 127 -20.56 20.05 -18.62
N ASP A 128 -19.47 19.30 -18.84
CA ASP A 128 -18.40 19.66 -19.74
C ASP A 128 -18.88 19.47 -21.17
N LYS A 129 -18.99 20.59 -21.89
CA LYS A 129 -19.38 20.66 -23.30
C LYS A 129 -18.17 20.34 -24.18
N HIS A 130 -17.46 19.23 -24.06
CA HIS A 130 -16.39 18.91 -25.02
C HIS A 130 -16.12 17.40 -25.06
N ASP A 131 -16.89 16.68 -25.87
CA ASP A 131 -16.48 15.41 -26.50
C ASP A 131 -17.19 15.32 -27.87
N SER A 132 -16.95 16.34 -28.69
CA SER A 132 -17.34 16.35 -30.11
C SER A 132 -16.18 16.86 -30.93
N ASN A 133 -15.28 15.94 -31.31
CA ASN A 133 -14.56 15.99 -32.58
C ASN A 133 -14.03 14.61 -32.93
#